data_AF-A0A4R3YPV1-F1
#
_entry.id   AF-A0A4R3YPV1-F1
#
_cell.length_a   1.000
_cell.length_b   1.000
_cell.length_c   1.000
_cell.angle_alpha   90.00
_cell.angle_beta   90.00
_cell.angle_gamma   90.00
#
_symmetry.space_group_name_H-M   'P 1'
#
loop_
_entity.id
_entity.type
_entity.pdbx_description
1 polymer ?
#
loop_
_entity_poly.entity_id
_entity_poly.type
_entity_poly.pdbx_seq_one_letter_code
_entity_poly.pdbx_strand_id
1 'polypeptide(L)'
;MSGTVVIRRYVPMRVRALKALRWAAMFFLCAAYLHDAVAMLTDFDAAVAQMRHLGLTPPNLFAALVVAIELGASAMILAGRGRWAGALMLAAFTVATSLLTHEGWAHAMPGTTANALYESLAMTGGFLLICWMDITDSMRAPVPAPGTTP
;
A
#
# COMPACT_ATOMS: atom_id res chain seq x y z
N MET A 1 26.14 -40.66 -23.44
CA MET A 1 26.38 -39.73 -22.30
C MET A 1 26.53 -38.34 -22.90
N SER A 2 25.84 -37.27 -22.52
CA SER A 2 24.68 -37.02 -21.66
C SER A 2 24.18 -35.62 -22.08
N GLY A 3 22.86 -35.45 -22.19
CA GLY A 3 22.20 -34.30 -22.84
C GLY A 3 22.60 -32.94 -22.29
N THR A 4 23.10 -32.08 -23.17
CA THR A 4 23.53 -30.71 -22.86
C THR A 4 22.52 -29.72 -23.47
N VAL A 5 21.81 -29.01 -22.58
CA VAL A 5 21.37 -27.62 -22.76
C VAL A 5 20.30 -27.35 -23.84
N VAL A 6 19.02 -27.59 -23.51
CA VAL A 6 17.86 -26.97 -24.20
C VAL A 6 16.76 -26.57 -23.21
N ILE A 7 17.08 -25.79 -22.16
CA ILE A 7 16.05 -25.19 -21.26
C ILE A 7 16.40 -23.73 -20.93
N ARG A 8 16.70 -22.87 -21.93
CA ARG A 8 17.11 -21.48 -21.63
C ARG A 8 16.71 -20.42 -22.66
N ARG A 9 15.52 -20.50 -23.27
CA ARG A 9 15.03 -19.41 -24.15
C ARG A 9 13.58 -18.93 -23.98
N TYR A 10 12.72 -19.60 -23.23
CA TYR A 10 11.30 -19.15 -23.03
C TYR A 10 11.03 -18.29 -21.79
N VAL A 11 12.07 -17.95 -21.02
CA VAL A 11 11.94 -17.25 -19.73
C VAL A 11 11.68 -15.72 -19.82
N PRO A 12 12.09 -14.95 -20.85
CA PRO A 12 12.07 -13.48 -20.75
C PRO A 12 10.65 -12.88 -20.80
N MET A 13 9.73 -13.44 -21.61
CA MET A 13 8.34 -12.97 -21.66
C MET A 13 7.61 -13.22 -20.34
N ARG A 14 7.78 -14.41 -19.75
CA ARG A 14 7.17 -14.75 -18.46
C ARG A 14 7.66 -13.83 -17.33
N VAL A 15 8.96 -13.50 -17.31
CA VAL A 15 9.52 -12.58 -16.31
C VAL A 15 8.99 -11.15 -16.48
N ARG A 16 8.88 -10.64 -17.71
CA ARG A 16 8.27 -9.32 -17.97
C ARG A 16 6.80 -9.27 -17.56
N ALA A 17 6.03 -10.32 -17.89
CA ALA A 17 4.63 -10.44 -17.52
C ALA A 17 4.44 -10.48 -15.99
N LEU A 18 5.27 -11.25 -15.27
CA LEU A 18 5.23 -11.29 -13.79
C LEU A 18 5.59 -9.95 -13.16
N LYS A 19 6.59 -9.24 -13.70
CA LYS A 19 6.94 -7.89 -13.23
C LYS A 19 5.81 -6.90 -13.46
N ALA A 20 5.16 -6.95 -14.63
CA ALA A 20 4.01 -6.10 -14.95
C ALA A 20 2.81 -6.42 -14.05
N LEU A 21 2.52 -7.71 -13.82
CA LEU A 21 1.45 -8.15 -12.94
C LEU A 21 1.68 -7.67 -11.50
N ARG A 22 2.91 -7.78 -10.99
CA ARG A 22 3.28 -7.27 -9.66
C ARG A 22 3.06 -5.77 -9.56
N TRP A 23 3.47 -5.02 -10.59
CA TRP A 23 3.27 -3.57 -10.62
C TRP A 23 1.78 -3.20 -10.70
N ALA A 24 1.00 -3.90 -11.53
CA ALA A 24 -0.44 -3.71 -11.64
C ALA A 24 -1.15 -4.02 -10.31
N ALA A 25 -0.77 -5.09 -9.61
CA ALA A 25 -1.33 -5.42 -8.30
C ALA A 25 -1.08 -4.31 -7.27
N MET A 26 0.14 -3.75 -7.25
CA MET A 26 0.47 -2.59 -6.40
C MET A 26 -0.33 -1.36 -6.79
N PHE A 27 -0.48 -1.10 -8.09
CA PHE A 27 -1.30 0.00 -8.61
C PHE A 27 -2.76 -0.12 -8.21
N PHE A 28 -3.39 -1.28 -8.39
CA PHE A 28 -4.77 -1.50 -7.98
C PHE A 28 -4.98 -1.37 -6.47
N LEU A 29 -4.01 -1.81 -5.66
CA LEU A 29 -4.08 -1.64 -4.22
C LEU A 29 -3.96 -0.16 -3.82
N CYS A 30 -3.07 0.60 -4.47
CA CYS A 30 -2.92 2.04 -4.23
C CYS A 30 -4.07 2.86 -4.85
N ALA A 31 -4.76 2.35 -5.87
CA ALA A 31 -5.76 3.10 -6.63
C ALA A 31 -6.92 3.58 -5.76
N ALA A 32 -7.32 2.81 -4.73
CA ALA A 32 -8.33 3.25 -3.76
C ALA A 32 -7.90 4.53 -3.02
N TYR A 33 -6.65 4.58 -2.55
CA TYR A 33 -6.07 5.72 -1.83
C TYR A 33 -5.78 6.91 -2.75
N LEU A 34 -5.33 6.66 -3.99
CA LEU A 34 -5.19 7.73 -4.97
C LEU A 34 -6.54 8.37 -5.28
N HIS A 35 -7.59 7.56 -5.39
CA HIS A 35 -8.93 8.07 -5.66
C HIS A 35 -9.44 8.93 -4.49
N ASP A 36 -9.29 8.45 -3.24
CA ASP A 36 -9.70 9.19 -2.04
C ASP A 36 -8.95 10.53 -1.91
N ALA A 37 -7.61 10.50 -2.01
CA ALA A 37 -6.80 11.71 -1.95
C ALA A 37 -7.12 12.72 -3.06
N VAL A 38 -7.37 12.24 -4.29
CA VAL A 38 -7.77 13.13 -5.40
C VAL A 38 -9.15 13.74 -5.12
N ALA A 39 -10.10 12.96 -4.60
CA ALA A 39 -11.40 13.48 -4.21
C ALA A 39 -11.27 14.59 -3.15
N MET A 40 -10.45 14.36 -2.11
CA MET A 40 -10.14 15.37 -1.09
C MET A 40 -9.44 16.61 -1.64
N LEU A 41 -8.61 16.48 -2.68
CA LEU A 41 -7.97 17.63 -3.34
C LEU A 41 -8.95 18.43 -4.19
N THR A 42 -9.91 17.76 -4.84
CA THR A 42 -10.92 18.44 -5.67
C THR A 42 -11.97 19.16 -4.82
N ASP A 43 -12.27 18.65 -3.63
CA ASP A 43 -13.20 19.25 -2.68
C ASP A 43 -12.61 19.20 -1.26
N PHE A 44 -11.68 20.14 -1.01
CA PHE A 44 -10.98 20.20 0.28
C PHE A 44 -11.90 20.64 1.42
N ASP A 45 -12.94 21.43 1.14
CA ASP A 45 -13.90 21.83 2.15
C ASP A 45 -14.74 20.64 2.64
N ALA A 46 -15.14 19.74 1.73
CA ALA A 46 -15.76 18.47 2.11
C ALA A 46 -14.82 17.59 2.94
N ALA A 47 -13.53 17.52 2.58
CA ALA A 47 -12.53 16.78 3.36
C ALA A 47 -12.39 17.34 4.79
N VAL A 48 -12.32 18.67 4.94
CA VAL A 48 -12.28 19.33 6.25
C VAL A 48 -13.56 19.04 7.04
N ALA A 49 -14.72 19.03 6.39
CA ALA A 49 -15.99 18.69 7.04
C ALA A 49 -16.00 17.24 7.56
N GLN A 50 -15.46 16.28 6.81
CA GLN A 50 -15.29 14.90 7.27
C GLN A 50 -14.39 14.82 8.52
N MET A 51 -13.25 15.53 8.54
CA MET A 51 -12.37 15.54 9.71
C MET A 51 -13.06 16.14 10.95
N ARG A 52 -13.89 17.17 10.76
CA ARG A 52 -14.73 17.72 11.84
C ARG A 52 -15.75 16.71 12.34
N HIS A 53 -16.40 15.97 11.43
CA HIS A 53 -17.34 14.90 11.78
C HIS A 53 -16.67 13.77 12.58
N LEU A 54 -15.40 13.46 12.28
CA LEU A 54 -14.57 12.53 13.04
C LEU A 54 -14.04 13.11 14.36
N GLY A 55 -14.39 14.35 14.71
CA GLY A 55 -13.93 15.01 15.94
C GLY A 55 -12.45 15.43 15.94
N LEU A 56 -11.77 15.35 14.79
CA LEU A 56 -10.34 15.63 14.67
C LEU A 56 -10.09 17.15 14.65
N THR A 57 -9.29 17.63 15.62
CA THR A 57 -8.94 19.05 15.76
C THR A 57 -7.42 19.22 15.79
N PRO A 58 -6.81 20.06 14.93
CA PRO A 58 -7.42 20.95 13.94
C PRO A 58 -7.75 20.25 12.60
N PRO A 59 -8.98 20.41 12.06
CA PRO A 59 -9.49 19.58 10.95
C PRO A 59 -8.72 19.80 9.63
N ASN A 60 -8.30 21.02 9.35
CA ASN A 60 -7.56 21.37 8.14
C ASN A 60 -6.18 20.66 8.10
N LEU A 61 -5.54 20.52 9.26
CA LEU A 61 -4.25 19.85 9.35
C LEU A 61 -4.40 18.35 9.12
N PHE A 62 -5.42 17.73 9.71
CA PHE A 62 -5.70 16.31 9.51
C PHE A 62 -6.09 16.00 8.06
N ALA A 63 -6.91 16.82 7.42
CA ALA A 63 -7.25 16.65 6.00
C ALA A 63 -5.99 16.73 5.12
N ALA A 64 -5.13 17.72 5.35
CA ALA A 64 -3.85 17.83 4.63
C ALA A 64 -2.91 16.65 4.91
N LEU A 65 -2.88 16.15 6.15
CA LEU A 65 -2.08 15.00 6.54
C LEU A 65 -2.56 13.73 5.84
N VAL A 66 -3.86 13.47 5.82
CA VAL A 66 -4.45 12.32 5.11
C VAL A 66 -4.04 12.33 3.64
N VAL A 67 -4.27 13.44 2.94
CA VAL A 67 -3.89 13.59 1.53
C VAL A 67 -2.39 13.38 1.32
N ALA A 68 -1.55 13.94 2.20
CA ALA A 68 -0.10 13.79 2.10
C ALA A 68 0.35 12.34 2.32
N ILE A 69 -0.27 11.63 3.26
CA ILE A 69 0.01 10.21 3.54
C ILE A 69 -0.41 9.36 2.34
N GLU A 70 -1.64 9.51 1.86
CA GLU A 70 -2.18 8.68 0.80
C GLU A 70 -1.41 8.85 -0.51
N LEU A 71 -1.14 10.09 -0.92
CA LEU A 71 -0.36 10.37 -2.12
C LEU A 71 1.11 10.01 -1.95
N GLY A 72 1.72 10.42 -0.83
CA GLY A 72 3.13 10.20 -0.57
C GLY A 72 3.48 8.72 -0.48
N ALA A 73 2.73 7.96 0.31
CA ALA A 73 2.95 6.52 0.47
C ALA A 73 2.66 5.74 -0.82
N SER A 74 1.58 6.08 -1.53
CA SER A 74 1.27 5.45 -2.81
C SER A 74 2.35 5.73 -3.86
N ALA A 75 2.86 6.97 -3.92
CA ALA A 75 3.97 7.32 -4.80
C ALA A 75 5.25 6.54 -4.45
N MET A 76 5.57 6.35 -3.17
CA MET A 76 6.72 5.54 -2.74
C MET A 76 6.60 4.07 -3.19
N ILE A 77 5.41 3.48 -3.05
CA ILE A 77 5.13 2.11 -3.48
C ILE A 77 5.31 1.97 -5.01
N LEU A 78 4.70 2.87 -5.78
CA LEU A 78 4.68 2.79 -7.25
C LEU A 78 6.02 3.17 -7.89
N ALA A 79 6.72 4.18 -7.37
CA ALA A 79 8.04 4.59 -7.83
C ALA A 79 9.12 3.55 -7.45
N GLY A 80 8.87 2.76 -6.41
CA GLY A 80 9.77 1.70 -5.99
C GLY A 80 10.91 2.12 -5.09
N ARG A 81 10.81 3.30 -4.48
CA ARG A 81 11.83 3.88 -3.63
C ARG A 81 11.25 4.02 -2.23
N GLY A 82 11.71 3.16 -1.31
CA GLY A 82 11.13 3.04 0.03
C GLY A 82 9.76 2.35 0.06
N ARG A 83 9.53 1.34 -0.80
CA ARG A 83 8.22 0.66 -0.88
C ARG A 83 7.76 0.10 0.46
N TRP A 84 8.67 -0.53 1.21
CA TRP A 84 8.36 -1.09 2.54
C TRP A 84 7.81 -0.02 3.49
N ALA A 85 8.41 1.18 3.51
CA ALA A 85 7.99 2.28 4.37
C ALA A 85 6.63 2.84 3.95
N GLY A 86 6.41 3.06 2.65
CA GLY A 86 5.11 3.49 2.13
C GLY A 86 4.00 2.48 2.41
N ALA A 87 4.29 1.18 2.24
CA ALA A 87 3.34 0.11 2.54
C ALA A 87 2.99 0.04 4.04
N LEU A 88 3.98 0.16 4.92
CA LEU A 88 3.73 0.23 6.37
C LEU A 88 2.91 1.46 6.75
N MET A 89 3.19 2.60 6.14
CA MET A 89 2.47 3.85 6.39
C MET A 89 1.00 3.74 6.00
N LEU A 90 0.70 3.20 4.81
CA LEU A 90 -0.68 2.95 4.36
C LEU A 90 -1.39 1.88 5.19
N ALA A 91 -0.70 0.81 5.58
CA ALA A 91 -1.26 -0.20 6.47
C ALA A 91 -1.66 0.40 7.83
N ALA A 92 -0.76 1.15 8.46
CA ALA A 92 -1.02 1.81 9.74
C ALA A 92 -2.15 2.84 9.62
N PHE A 93 -2.14 3.64 8.56
CA PHE A 93 -3.20 4.61 8.26
C PHE A 93 -4.56 3.93 8.10
N THR A 94 -4.63 2.85 7.33
CA THR A 94 -5.89 2.12 7.09
C THR A 94 -6.47 1.59 8.38
N VAL A 95 -5.63 0.96 9.23
CA VAL A 95 -6.07 0.48 10.55
C VAL A 95 -6.53 1.63 11.43
N ALA A 96 -5.77 2.73 11.51
CA ALA A 96 -6.13 3.88 12.31
C ALA A 96 -7.48 4.48 11.87
N THR A 97 -7.66 4.69 10.56
CA THR A 97 -8.92 5.19 9.99
C THR A 97 -10.07 4.24 10.27
N SER A 98 -9.90 2.93 10.09
CA SER A 98 -10.92 1.94 10.42
C SER A 98 -11.31 1.96 11.90
N LEU A 99 -10.37 2.21 12.81
CA LEU A 99 -10.69 2.31 14.23
C LEU A 99 -11.47 3.60 14.54
N LEU A 100 -11.05 4.73 13.97
CA LEU A 100 -11.71 6.03 14.13
C LEU A 100 -13.13 6.07 13.54
N THR A 101 -13.36 5.38 12.43
CA THR A 101 -14.69 5.31 11.81
C THR A 101 -15.62 4.30 12.49
N HIS A 102 -15.05 3.33 13.21
CA HIS A 102 -15.79 2.24 13.84
C HIS A 102 -15.66 2.23 15.37
N GLU A 103 -15.57 3.39 16.05
CA GLU A 103 -15.44 3.52 17.53
C GLU A 103 -16.55 2.84 18.38
N GLY A 104 -17.43 2.03 17.79
CA GLY A 104 -18.44 1.20 18.44
C GLY A 104 -18.26 -0.31 18.24
N TRP A 105 -17.11 -0.89 18.61
CA TRP A 105 -16.88 -2.34 18.55
C TRP A 105 -17.59 -3.17 19.66
N ALA A 106 -18.91 -2.99 19.89
CA ALA A 106 -19.64 -3.95 20.73
C ALA A 106 -21.16 -3.97 20.64
N HIS A 107 -21.84 -2.96 20.08
CA HIS A 107 -23.29 -2.89 20.19
C HIS A 107 -23.95 -2.74 18.81
N ALA A 108 -24.38 -3.89 18.28
CA ALA A 108 -25.31 -4.06 17.17
C ALA A 108 -24.86 -3.41 15.84
N MET A 109 -23.97 -4.08 15.11
CA MET A 109 -23.68 -3.71 13.73
C MET A 109 -24.54 -4.56 12.76
N PRO A 110 -25.48 -3.97 11.99
CA PRO A 110 -26.08 -4.66 10.84
C PRO A 110 -24.99 -5.09 9.86
N GLY A 111 -25.22 -6.17 9.09
CA GLY A 111 -24.16 -6.86 8.33
C GLY A 111 -23.32 -6.01 7.35
N THR A 112 -23.78 -4.82 6.95
CA THR A 112 -23.07 -3.95 5.99
C THR A 112 -21.85 -3.25 6.59
N THR A 113 -21.89 -2.82 7.85
CA THR A 113 -20.78 -2.10 8.50
C THR A 113 -19.66 -3.03 8.95
N ALA A 114 -19.99 -4.29 9.27
CA ALA A 114 -18.99 -5.33 9.50
C ALA A 114 -18.19 -5.64 8.23
N ASN A 115 -18.85 -5.68 7.06
CA ASN A 115 -18.17 -5.95 5.80
C ASN A 115 -17.13 -4.88 5.44
N ALA A 116 -17.46 -3.59 5.60
CA ALA A 116 -16.53 -2.49 5.30
C ALA A 116 -15.24 -2.52 6.15
N LEU A 117 -15.37 -2.94 7.40
CA LEU A 117 -14.22 -3.16 8.28
C LEU A 117 -13.34 -4.32 7.76
N TYR A 118 -13.94 -5.46 7.43
CA TYR A 118 -13.19 -6.60 6.90
C TYR A 118 -12.51 -6.28 5.56
N GLU A 119 -13.14 -5.46 4.71
CA GLU A 119 -12.54 -4.93 3.49
C GLU A 119 -11.28 -4.10 3.78
N SER A 120 -11.35 -3.21 4.77
CA SER A 120 -10.20 -2.39 5.21
C SER A 120 -9.06 -3.25 5.79
N LEU A 121 -9.41 -4.29 6.56
CA LEU A 121 -8.43 -5.26 7.08
C LEU A 121 -7.79 -6.08 5.94
N ALA A 122 -8.56 -6.46 4.93
CA ALA A 122 -8.04 -7.17 3.75
C ALA A 122 -7.05 -6.29 2.96
N MET A 123 -7.36 -4.99 2.76
CA MET A 123 -6.44 -4.04 2.13
C MET A 123 -5.15 -3.88 2.94
N THR A 124 -5.27 -3.77 4.27
CA THR A 124 -4.12 -3.72 5.19
C THR A 124 -3.21 -4.94 5.00
N GLY A 125 -3.78 -6.14 4.89
CA GLY A 125 -3.03 -7.37 4.60
C GLY A 125 -2.26 -7.31 3.28
N GLY A 126 -2.84 -6.70 2.25
CA GLY A 126 -2.18 -6.46 0.96
C GLY A 126 -0.92 -5.59 1.10
N PHE A 127 -0.98 -4.52 1.89
CA PHE A 127 0.19 -3.67 2.14
C PHE A 127 1.27 -4.36 2.96
N LEU A 128 0.88 -5.11 4.00
CA LEU A 128 1.82 -5.89 4.79
C LEU A 128 2.57 -6.93 3.94
N LEU A 129 1.88 -7.54 2.97
CA LEU A 129 2.52 -8.45 2.01
C LEU A 129 3.54 -7.72 1.13
N ILE A 130 3.24 -6.51 0.64
CA ILE A 130 4.19 -5.69 -0.12
C ILE A 130 5.43 -5.36 0.72
N CYS A 131 5.22 -4.95 1.97
CA CYS A 131 6.30 -4.65 2.90
C CYS A 131 7.21 -5.87 3.12
N TRP A 132 6.63 -7.03 3.43
CA TRP A 132 7.35 -8.27 3.61
C TRP A 132 8.16 -8.68 2.37
N MET A 133 7.56 -8.58 1.17
CA MET A 133 8.25 -8.89 -0.08
C MET A 133 9.46 -7.98 -0.32
N ASP A 134 9.32 -6.67 -0.11
CA ASP A 134 10.39 -5.70 -0.36
C ASP A 134 11.56 -5.85 0.62
N ILE A 135 11.27 -6.11 1.91
CA ILE A 135 12.28 -6.41 2.92
C ILE A 135 13.01 -7.73 2.60
N THR A 136 12.27 -8.77 2.19
CA THR A 136 12.84 -10.07 1.83
C THR A 136 13.73 -10.00 0.59
N ASP A 137 13.32 -9.24 -0.43
CA ASP A 137 14.13 -9.01 -1.64
C ASP A 137 15.43 -8.28 -1.31
N SER A 138 15.38 -7.31 -0.38
CA SER A 138 16.55 -6.55 0.07
C SER A 138 17.57 -7.42 0.80
N MET A 139 17.12 -8.39 1.60
CA MET A 139 17.99 -9.35 2.29
C MET A 139 18.63 -10.38 1.34
N ARG A 140 18.02 -10.62 0.18
CA ARG A 140 18.53 -11.56 -0.84
C ARG A 140 19.53 -10.92 -1.81
N ALA A 141 19.84 -9.62 -1.65
CA ALA A 141 20.83 -8.96 -2.48
C ALA A 141 22.20 -9.67 -2.33
N PRO A 142 22.89 -10.01 -3.44
CA PRO A 142 24.17 -10.71 -3.37
C PRO A 142 25.19 -9.93 -2.53
N VAL A 143 25.79 -10.61 -1.54
CA VAL A 143 26.98 -10.07 -0.84
C VAL A 143 28.08 -9.86 -1.89
N PRO A 144 28.69 -8.66 -2.00
CA PRO A 144 29.79 -8.42 -2.92
C PRO A 144 30.89 -9.45 -2.69
N ALA A 145 31.46 -10.01 -3.76
CA ALA A 145 32.57 -10.95 -3.63
C ALA A 145 33.74 -10.27 -2.88
N PRO A 146 34.34 -10.92 -1.87
CA PRO A 146 35.47 -10.35 -1.15
C PRO A 146 36.62 -10.12 -2.15
N GLY A 147 37.03 -8.85 -2.32
CA GLY A 147 38.15 -8.46 -3.19
C GLY A 147 37.86 -7.34 -4.20
N THR A 148 36.62 -6.86 -4.33
CA THR A 148 36.31 -5.68 -5.16
C THR A 148 36.18 -4.42 -4.29
N THR A 149 37.31 -3.90 -3.83
CA THR A 149 37.47 -2.47 -3.50
C THR A 149 38.54 -1.92 -4.43
N PRO A 150 38.36 -0.71 -5.00
CA PRO A 150 39.34 -0.10 -5.90
C PRO A 150 40.68 0.18 -5.20
#